data_AF-A0A3D4V108-F1
#
_entry.id   AF-A0A3D4V108-F1
#
_cell.length_a   1.000
_cell.length_b   1.000
_cell.length_c   1.000
_cell.angle_alpha   90.00
_cell.angle_beta   90.00
_cell.angle_gamma   90.00
#
_symmetry.space_group_name_H-M   'P 1'
#
loop_
_entity.id
_entity.type
_entity.pdbx_description
1 polymer ?
#
loop_
_entity_poly.entity_id
_entity_poly.type
_entity_poly.pdbx_seq_one_letter_code
_entity_poly.pdbx_strand_id
1 'polypeptide(L)'
;MEIKMLKSLTASLLICFNVLDTFFTLKYIKYGPLEEGNPILQSLVYNYPCLFAFLKVFGVTAFTLFLWMNNHKITKKCLTILSIFYICLMFLWGYVIFNI
;
A
#
# COMPACT_ATOMS: atom_id res chain seq x y z
N MET A 1 6.01 20.02 18.71
CA MET A 1 6.39 18.60 18.89
C MET A 1 5.37 17.66 18.26
N GLU A 2 4.07 17.89 18.48
CA GLU A 2 2.95 17.09 17.96
C GLU A 2 2.95 16.88 16.43
N ILE A 3 3.22 17.92 15.64
CA ILE A 3 3.15 17.83 14.16
C ILE A 3 4.21 16.87 13.58
N LYS A 4 5.41 16.81 14.18
CA LYS A 4 6.49 15.91 13.71
C LYS A 4 6.16 14.47 14.07
N MET A 5 5.59 14.26 15.25
CA MET A 5 5.12 12.96 15.72
C MET A 5 3.98 12.42 14.85
N LEU A 6 2.97 13.25 14.55
CA LEU A 6 1.85 12.88 13.68
C LEU A 6 2.33 12.50 12.27
N LYS A 7 3.26 13.26 11.69
CA LYS A 7 3.84 12.96 10.37
C LYS A 7 4.62 11.64 10.36
N SER A 8 5.31 11.33 11.45
CA SER A 8 6.02 10.05 11.59
C SER A 8 5.02 8.90 11.71
N LEU A 9 3.96 9.07 12.49
CA LEU A 9 2.91 8.07 12.67
C LEU A 9 2.20 7.75 11.35
N THR A 10 1.83 8.76 10.56
CA THR A 10 1.19 8.56 9.26
C THR A 10 2.09 7.85 8.26
N ALA A 11 3.37 8.21 8.22
CA ALA A 11 4.35 7.52 7.38
C ALA A 11 4.52 6.04 7.78
N SER A 12 4.65 5.75 9.08
CA SER A 12 4.74 4.37 9.58
C SER A 12 3.48 3.56 9.26
N LEU A 13 2.29 4.14 9.44
CA LEU A 13 1.02 3.50 9.09
C LEU A 13 0.93 3.16 7.59
N LEU A 14 1.33 4.09 6.72
CA LEU A 14 1.35 3.86 5.28
C LEU A 14 2.29 2.71 4.90
N ILE A 15 3.47 2.64 5.50
CA ILE A 15 4.41 1.54 5.27
C ILE A 15 3.81 0.20 5.72
N CYS A 16 3.22 0.16 6.93
CA CYS A 16 2.56 -1.05 7.42
C CYS A 16 1.40 -1.50 6.53
N PHE A 17 0.52 -0.57 6.12
CA PHE A 17 -0.60 -0.90 5.24
C PHE A 17 -0.16 -1.30 3.85
N ASN A 18 0.94 -0.75 3.33
CA ASN A 18 1.49 -1.16 2.05
C ASN A 18 2.04 -2.61 2.07
N VAL A 19 2.64 -3.01 3.19
CA VAL A 19 3.05 -4.42 3.38
C VAL A 19 1.82 -5.32 3.43
N LEU A 20 0.79 -4.95 4.18
CA LEU A 20 -0.48 -5.70 4.24
C LEU A 20 -1.17 -5.79 2.88
N ASP A 21 -1.25 -4.67 2.14
CA ASP A 21 -1.81 -4.60 0.79
C ASP A 21 -1.08 -5.53 -0.19
N THR A 22 0.24 -5.67 -0.03
CA THR A 22 1.03 -6.62 -0.82
C THR A 22 0.60 -8.07 -0.54
N PHE A 23 0.43 -8.45 0.73
CA PHE A 23 -0.07 -9.78 1.09
C PHE A 23 -1.48 -10.03 0.57
N PHE A 24 -2.37 -9.05 0.71
CA PHE A 24 -3.73 -9.13 0.19
C PHE A 24 -3.76 -9.27 -1.33
N THR A 25 -2.94 -8.49 -2.05
CA THR A 25 -2.85 -8.58 -3.51
C THR A 25 -2.35 -9.94 -3.96
N LEU A 26 -1.29 -10.46 -3.33
CA LEU A 26 -0.77 -11.79 -3.63
C LEU A 26 -1.81 -12.89 -3.36
N LYS A 27 -2.47 -12.84 -2.19
CA LYS A 27 -3.51 -13.81 -1.83
C LYS A 27 -4.67 -13.75 -2.84
N TYR A 28 -5.12 -12.55 -3.18
CA TYR A 28 -6.29 -12.34 -4.01
C TYR A 28 -6.05 -12.66 -5.48
N ILE A 29 -4.88 -12.35 -6.04
CA ILE A 29 -4.57 -12.69 -7.44
C ILE A 29 -4.26 -14.20 -7.60
N LYS A 30 -3.64 -14.82 -6.59
CA LYS A 30 -3.26 -16.24 -6.63
C LYS A 30 -4.40 -17.19 -6.29
N TYR A 31 -5.28 -16.81 -5.37
CA TYR A 31 -6.34 -17.68 -4.84
C TYR A 31 -7.75 -17.12 -4.99
N GLY A 32 -7.88 -15.85 -5.40
CA GLY A 32 -9.18 -15.20 -5.58
C GLY A 32 -9.73 -15.36 -7.00
N PRO A 33 -11.01 -15.03 -7.20
CA PRO A 33 -11.76 -15.27 -8.44
C PRO A 33 -11.47 -14.27 -9.56
N LEU A 34 -10.36 -13.52 -9.50
CA LEU A 34 -10.03 -12.50 -10.50
C LEU A 34 -9.51 -13.14 -11.78
N GLU A 35 -10.43 -13.57 -12.64
CA GLU A 35 -10.16 -13.96 -14.02
C GLU A 35 -9.87 -12.73 -14.93
N GLU A 36 -10.27 -11.52 -14.50
CA GLU A 36 -10.09 -10.25 -15.25
C GLU A 36 -8.98 -9.34 -14.69
N GLY A 37 -7.88 -9.92 -14.22
CA GLY A 37 -6.71 -9.14 -13.79
C GLY A 37 -5.93 -8.52 -14.97
N ASN A 38 -5.15 -7.45 -14.72
CA ASN A 38 -4.18 -6.98 -15.71
C ASN A 38 -3.19 -8.13 -16.02
N PRO A 39 -3.05 -8.57 -17.28
CA PRO A 39 -2.28 -9.77 -17.63
C PRO A 39 -0.79 -9.64 -17.29
N ILE A 40 -0.23 -8.42 -17.33
CA ILE A 40 1.15 -8.16 -16.92
C ILE A 40 1.29 -8.35 -15.41
N LEU A 41 0.34 -7.81 -14.64
CA LEU A 41 0.34 -7.92 -13.18
C LEU A 41 0.14 -9.36 -12.74
N GLN A 42 -0.78 -10.08 -13.38
CA GLN A 42 -1.03 -11.49 -13.13
C GLN A 42 0.22 -12.32 -13.43
N SER A 43 0.82 -12.16 -14.61
CA SER A 43 2.07 -12.85 -14.97
C SER A 43 3.20 -12.56 -13.96
N LEU A 44 3.35 -11.31 -13.52
CA LEU A 44 4.36 -10.94 -12.54
C LEU A 44 4.10 -11.58 -11.15
N VAL A 45 2.85 -11.60 -10.69
CA VAL A 45 2.48 -12.20 -9.40
C VAL A 45 2.60 -13.72 -9.41
N TYR A 46 2.23 -14.40 -10.49
CA TYR A 46 2.30 -15.86 -10.59
C TYR A 46 3.74 -16.36 -10.76
N ASN A 47 4.52 -15.72 -11.65
CA ASN A 47 5.88 -16.18 -11.95
C ASN A 47 6.93 -15.64 -10.99
N TYR A 48 6.75 -14.41 -10.49
CA TYR A 48 7.75 -13.70 -9.67
C TYR A 48 7.12 -12.97 -8.47
N PRO A 49 6.42 -13.68 -7.55
CA PRO A 49 5.71 -13.06 -6.43
C PRO A 49 6.63 -12.24 -5.50
N CYS A 50 7.87 -12.69 -5.31
CA CYS A 50 8.86 -11.96 -4.51
C CYS A 50 9.30 -10.66 -5.17
N LEU A 51 9.48 -10.65 -6.50
CA LEU A 51 9.83 -9.45 -7.25
C LEU A 51 8.68 -8.44 -7.22
N PHE A 52 7.44 -8.91 -7.40
CA PHE A 52 6.26 -8.07 -7.25
C PHE A 52 6.18 -7.44 -5.85
N ALA A 53 6.33 -8.26 -4.80
CA ALA A 53 6.28 -7.78 -3.43
C ALA A 53 7.39 -6.75 -3.15
N PHE A 54 8.61 -7.02 -3.62
CA PHE A 54 9.73 -6.10 -3.49
C PHE A 54 9.43 -4.77 -4.19
N LEU A 55 9.04 -4.78 -5.46
CA LEU A 55 8.76 -3.56 -6.23
C LEU A 55 7.63 -2.73 -5.61
N LYS A 56 6.56 -3.39 -5.17
CA LYS A 56 5.41 -2.75 -4.53
C LYS A 56 5.79 -2.13 -3.19
N VAL A 57 6.47 -2.90 -2.33
CA VAL A 57 6.93 -2.43 -1.03
C VAL A 57 7.94 -1.29 -1.19
N PHE A 58 8.94 -1.47 -2.05
CA PHE A 58 9.99 -0.49 -2.30
C PHE A 58 9.43 0.82 -2.86
N GLY A 59 8.60 0.77 -3.91
CA GLY A 59 8.09 1.97 -4.57
C GLY A 59 7.27 2.85 -3.63
N VAL A 60 6.34 2.26 -2.89
CA VAL A 60 5.50 3.00 -1.93
C VAL A 60 6.30 3.46 -0.72
N THR A 61 7.25 2.67 -0.23
CA THR A 61 8.13 3.07 0.89
C THR A 61 9.03 4.23 0.49
N ALA A 62 9.69 4.15 -0.67
CA ALA A 62 10.54 5.21 -1.19
C ALA A 62 9.77 6.52 -1.39
N PHE A 63 8.56 6.45 -1.94
CA PHE A 63 7.70 7.62 -2.12
C PHE A 63 7.22 8.20 -0.78
N THR A 64 6.85 7.35 0.17
CA THR A 64 6.44 7.78 1.51
C THR A 64 7.59 8.44 2.25
N LEU A 65 8.80 7.89 2.16
CA LEU A 65 10.01 8.50 2.72
C LEU A 65 10.34 9.83 2.05
N PHE A 66 10.23 9.91 0.72
CA PHE A 66 10.42 11.17 0.00
C PHE A 66 9.45 12.26 0.47
N LEU A 67 8.17 11.93 0.64
CA LEU A 67 7.18 12.87 1.19
C LEU A 67 7.46 13.21 2.66
N TRP A 68 7.95 12.24 3.43
CA TRP A 68 8.30 12.43 4.84
C TRP A 68 9.53 13.29 5.05
N MET A 69 10.55 13.20 4.19
CA MET A 69 11.73 14.05 4.24
C MET A 69 11.40 15.50 3.86
N ASN A 70 10.44 15.71 2.96
CA ASN A 70 10.03 17.04 2.53
C ASN A 70 9.12 17.73 3.55
N ASN A 71 9.46 18.96 3.96
CA ASN A 71 8.73 19.71 4.98
C ASN A 71 7.66 20.68 4.46
N HIS A 72 7.41 20.68 3.14
CA HIS A 72 6.40 21.54 2.53
C HIS A 72 4.98 21.23 3.03
N LYS A 73 4.12 22.26 3.10
CA LYS A 73 2.71 22.10 3.51
C LYS A 73 1.94 21.14 2.57
N ILE A 74 2.29 21.13 1.29
CA ILE A 74 1.67 20.28 0.27
C ILE A 74 1.98 18.80 0.55
N THR A 75 3.24 18.43 0.80
CA THR A 75 3.61 17.03 1.05
C THR A 75 2.95 16.47 2.31
N LYS A 76 2.75 17.30 3.34
CA LYS A 76 1.97 16.92 4.53
C LYS A 76 0.52 16.60 4.18
N LYS A 77 -0.15 17.45 3.39
CA LYS A 77 -1.52 17.19 2.93
C LYS A 77 -1.59 15.91 2.08
N CYS A 78 -0.63 15.71 1.18
CA CYS A 78 -0.54 14.48 0.38
C CYS A 78 -0.43 13.24 1.26
N LEU A 79 0.46 13.23 2.27
CA LEU A 79 0.60 12.11 3.22
C LEU A 79 -0.69 11.82 3.99
N THR A 80 -1.40 12.87 4.44
CA THR A 80 -2.67 12.70 5.14
C THR A 80 -3.74 12.11 4.22
N ILE A 81 -3.88 12.64 3.01
CA ILE A 81 -4.85 12.13 2.02
C ILE A 81 -4.54 10.68 1.65
N LEU A 82 -3.27 10.36 1.39
CA LEU A 82 -2.81 8.99 1.14
C LEU A 82 -3.13 8.07 2.31
N SER A 83 -2.91 8.51 3.55
CA SER A 83 -3.21 7.70 4.74
C SER A 83 -4.69 7.40 4.86
N ILE A 84 -5.55 8.41 4.66
CA ILE A 84 -7.01 8.23 4.70
C ILE A 84 -7.45 7.25 3.60
N PHE A 85 -6.95 7.44 2.38
CA PHE A 85 -7.24 6.56 1.25
C PHE A 85 -6.82 5.11 1.54
N TYR A 86 -5.61 4.90 2.07
CA TYR A 86 -5.13 3.57 2.45
C TYR A 86 -5.98 2.94 3.56
N ILE A 87 -6.41 3.69 4.57
CA ILE A 87 -7.30 3.18 5.62
C ILE A 87 -8.60 2.68 4.99
N CYS A 88 -9.26 3.49 4.14
CA CYS A 88 -10.47 3.08 3.45
C CYS A 88 -10.25 1.84 2.57
N LEU A 89 -9.12 1.78 1.86
CA LEU A 89 -8.76 0.63 1.03
C LEU A 89 -8.56 -0.64 1.87
N MET A 90 -7.90 -0.55 3.03
CA MET A 90 -7.70 -1.68 3.94
C MET A 90 -9.02 -2.19 4.53
N PHE A 91 -9.96 -1.29 4.85
CA PHE A 91 -11.31 -1.69 5.26
C PHE A 91 -12.05 -2.44 4.15
N LEU A 92 -11.98 -1.94 2.91
CA LEU A 92 -12.57 -2.60 1.75
C LEU A 92 -11.94 -3.97 1.51
N TRP A 93 -10.60 -4.07 1.53
CA TRP A 93 -9.88 -5.33 1.38
C TRP A 93 -10.22 -6.33 2.46
N GLY A 94 -10.32 -5.88 3.72
CA GLY A 94 -10.79 -6.72 4.83
C GLY A 94 -12.17 -7.29 4.51
N TYR A 95 -13.13 -6.45 4.14
CA TYR A 95 -14.46 -6.91 3.77
C TYR A 95 -14.45 -7.93 2.62
N VAL A 96 -13.71 -7.66 1.55
CA VAL A 96 -13.62 -8.57 0.39
C VAL A 96 -13.00 -9.91 0.78
N ILE A 97 -11.91 -9.91 1.56
CA ILE A 97 -11.21 -11.14 1.96
C ILE A 97 -12.00 -11.99 2.96
N PHE A 98 -12.81 -11.37 3.83
CA PHE A 98 -13.62 -12.12 4.80
C PHE A 98 -14.95 -12.64 4.21
N ASN A 99 -15.40 -12.10 3.07
CA ASN A 99 -16.64 -12.53 2.40
C ASN A 99 -16.39 -13.44 1.16
N ILE A 100 -15.14 -13.81 0.91
CA ILE A 100 -14.72 -14.78 -0.12
C ILE A 100 -14.13 -16.00 0.57
#